data_AF-A0A0B6YJV6-F1
#
_entry.id   AF-A0A0B6YJV6-F1
#
_cell.length_a   1.000
_cell.length_b   1.000
_cell.length_c   1.000
_cell.angle_alpha   90.00
_cell.angle_beta   90.00
_cell.angle_gamma   90.00
#
_symmetry.space_group_name_H-M   'P 1'
#
loop_
_entity.id
_entity.type
_entity.pdbx_description
1 polymer ?
#
loop_
_entity_poly.entity_id
_entity_poly.type
_entity_poly.pdbx_seq_one_letter_code
_entity_poly.pdbx_strand_id
1 'polypeptide(L)' 'LLDSSKEMELFIGLERIRKCSTLKGDIFVVEEFDRKTKKETLHKFKTNLAPKICYAVLCLISYVAEGPEQRKQS' A
#
# COMPACT_ATOMS: atom_id res chain seq x y z
N LEU A 1 -26.63 2.12 -21.45
CA LEU A 1 -26.51 3.58 -21.25
C LEU A 1 -25.06 3.84 -20.84
N LEU A 2 -24.23 4.21 -21.82
CA LEU A 2 -22.83 4.64 -21.76
C LEU A 2 -21.95 4.10 -20.60
N ASP A 3 -21.28 2.99 -20.92
CA ASP A 3 -20.08 2.44 -20.30
C ASP A 3 -18.94 3.48 -20.38
N SER A 4 -18.66 4.18 -19.27
CA SER A 4 -17.59 5.19 -19.20
C SER A 4 -17.06 5.38 -17.77
N SER A 5 -16.92 4.30 -17.00
CA SER A 5 -16.05 4.34 -15.83
C SER A 5 -14.69 3.82 -16.27
N LYS A 6 -13.83 4.74 -16.72
CA LYS A 6 -12.39 4.49 -16.81
C LYS A 6 -11.97 4.07 -15.40
N GLU A 7 -11.82 2.77 -15.14
CA GLU A 7 -11.33 2.29 -13.85
C GLU A 7 -9.96 2.91 -13.66
N MET A 8 -9.87 3.86 -12.74
CA MET A 8 -8.63 4.58 -12.51
C MET A 8 -7.76 3.66 -11.66
N GLU A 9 -6.96 2.82 -12.33
CA GLU A 9 -5.99 1.95 -11.68
C GLU A 9 -4.92 2.82 -11.02
N LEU A 10 -4.86 2.78 -9.69
CA LEU A 10 -3.81 3.42 -8.92
C LEU A 10 -2.72 2.38 -8.59
N PHE A 11 -1.50 2.65 -9.03
CA PHE A 11 -0.33 1.84 -8.69
C PHE A 11 0.56 2.53 -7.66
N ILE A 12 0.72 1.90 -6.49
CA ILE A 12 1.64 2.33 -5.42
C ILE A 12 2.71 1.25 -5.26
N GLY A 13 3.96 1.60 -5.56
CA GLY A 13 5.10 0.70 -5.35
C GLY A 13 5.36 0.46 -3.86
N LEU A 14 5.71 -0.78 -3.48
CA LEU A 14 5.97 -1.17 -2.09
C LEU A 14 7.02 -0.30 -1.42
N GLU A 15 8.05 0.12 -2.16
CA GLU A 15 9.15 0.97 -1.70
C GLU A 15 8.74 2.41 -1.37
N ARG A 16 7.55 2.82 -1.83
CA ARG A 16 6.93 4.13 -1.55
C ARG A 16 5.90 4.05 -0.42
N ILE A 17 5.49 2.85 0.00
CA ILE A 17 4.59 2.68 1.14
C ILE A 17 5.37 2.94 2.42
N ARG A 18 5.02 4.02 3.12
CA ARG A 18 5.60 4.35 4.42
C ARG A 18 4.88 3.64 5.56
N LYS A 19 3.56 3.56 5.44
CA LYS A 19 2.68 2.94 6.43
C LYS A 19 1.37 2.51 5.78
N CYS A 20 0.76 1.46 6.31
CA CYS A 20 -0.63 1.13 6.01
C CYS A 20 -1.39 0.78 7.29
N SER A 21 -2.69 0.95 7.27
CA SER A 21 -3.57 0.68 8.42
C SER A 21 -5.01 0.48 7.98
N THR A 22 -5.87 0.11 8.92
CA THR A 22 -7.32 0.09 8.72
C THR A 22 -8.02 1.07 9.64
N LEU A 23 -9.05 1.76 9.15
CA LEU A 23 -9.96 2.55 9.97
C LEU A 23 -11.33 1.87 10.02
N LYS A 24 -11.89 1.73 11.22
CA LYS A 24 -13.24 1.18 11.47
C LYS A 24 -13.52 -0.21 10.87
N GLY A 25 -12.49 -0.92 10.40
CA GLY A 25 -12.59 -2.25 9.81
C GLY A 25 -13.03 -2.30 8.34
N ASP A 26 -13.46 -1.18 7.75
CA ASP A 26 -13.99 -1.12 6.38
C ASP A 26 -13.26 -0.11 5.48
N ILE A 27 -12.23 0.58 5.99
CA ILE A 27 -11.40 1.50 5.21
C ILE A 27 -9.95 1.06 5.32
N PHE A 28 -9.34 0.70 4.19
CA PHE A 28 -7.90 0.52 4.06
C PHE A 28 -7.24 1.86 3.78
N VAL A 29 -6.18 2.17 4.53
CA VAL A 29 -5.43 3.42 4.40
C VAL A 29 -3.97 3.11 4.13
N VAL A 30 -3.41 3.73 3.10
CA VAL A 30 -1.99 3.64 2.77
C VAL A 30 -1.38 5.03 2.64
N GLU A 31 -0.25 5.22 3.31
CA GLU A 31 0.57 6.42 3.26
C GLU A 31 1.67 6.19 2.23
N GLU A 32 1.60 6.91 1.11
CA GLU A 32 2.62 6.90 0.06
C GLU A 32 3.56 8.10 0.24
N PHE A 33 4.86 7.85 0.28
CA PHE A 33 5.89 8.89 0.33
C PHE A 33 6.61 9.03 -1.01
N ASP A 34 6.46 10.20 -1.64
CA ASP A 34 7.21 10.54 -2.83
C ASP A 34 8.56 11.17 -2.43
N ARG A 35 9.65 10.42 -2.67
CA ARG A 35 11.01 10.86 -2.34
C ARG A 35 11.48 12.07 -3.15
N LYS A 36 10.92 12.31 -4.34
CA LYS A 36 11.28 13.44 -5.22
C LYS A 36 10.65 14.73 -4.70
N THR A 37 9.34 14.70 -4.45
CA THR A 37 8.61 15.88 -3.98
C THR A 37 8.66 16.06 -2.46
N LYS A 38 9.14 15.06 -1.72
CA LYS A 38 9.11 14.97 -0.25
C LYS A 38 7.70 15.11 0.33
N LYS A 39 6.69 14.67 -0.43
CA LYS A 39 5.28 14.74 -0.03
C LYS A 39 4.76 13.38 0.39
N GLU A 40 3.86 13.41 1.35
CA GLU A 40 3.05 12.27 1.78
C GLU A 40 1.65 12.40 1.20
N THR A 41 1.20 11.34 0.54
CA THR A 41 -0.17 11.23 0.02
C THR A 41 -0.88 10.12 0.78
N LEU A 42 -2.06 10.43 1.31
CA LEU A 42 -2.89 9.47 2.02
C LEU A 42 -3.98 8.94 1.10
N HIS A 43 -3.94 7.65 0.81
CA HIS A 43 -4.97 7.00 -0.01
C HIS A 43 -5.89 6.19 0.89
N LYS A 44 -7.21 6.33 0.68
CA LYS A 44 -8.25 5.64 1.46
C LYS A 44 -9.16 4.85 0.53
N PHE A 45 -9.32 3.56 0.82
CA PHE A 45 -10.14 2.64 0.04
C PHE A 45 -11.20 2.03 0.93
N LYS A 46 -12.48 2.29 0.62
CA LYS A 46 -13.59 1.66 1.34
C LYS A 46 -13.79 0.24 0.82
N THR A 47 -13.63 -0.75 1.69
CA THR A 47 -13.81 -2.17 1.40
C THR A 47 -13.94 -2.98 2.69
N ASN A 48 -14.86 -3.95 2.70
CA ASN A 48 -15.02 -4.89 3.82
C ASN A 48 -13.83 -5.85 3.97
N LEU A 49 -12.90 -5.85 3.00
CA LEU A 49 -11.67 -6.63 3.04
C LEU A 49 -10.48 -5.83 3.60
N ALA A 50 -10.69 -4.61 4.10
CA ALA A 50 -9.62 -3.73 4.56
C ALA A 50 -8.63 -4.42 5.52
N PRO A 51 -9.05 -5.22 6.52
CA PRO A 51 -8.12 -5.93 7.41
C PRO A 51 -7.27 -6.96 6.69
N LYS A 52 -7.86 -7.71 5.74
CA LYS A 52 -7.15 -8.74 4.98
C LYS A 52 -6.12 -8.14 4.04
N ILE A 53 -6.49 -7.05 3.34
CA ILE A 53 -5.60 -6.33 2.45
C ILE A 53 -4.45 -5.72 3.26
N CYS A 54 -4.75 -5.05 4.38
CA CYS A 54 -3.72 -4.47 5.24
C CYS A 54 -2.74 -5.53 5.74
N TYR A 55 -3.24 -6.68 6.20
CA TYR A 55 -2.39 -7.77 6.64
C TYR A 55 -1.52 -8.32 5.51
N ALA A 56 -2.07 -8.54 4.32
CA ALA A 56 -1.32 -9.01 3.16
C ALA A 56 -0.18 -8.05 2.77
N VAL A 57 -0.43 -6.73 2.78
CA VAL A 57 0.61 -5.71 2.52
C VAL A 57 1.70 -5.77 3.58
N LEU A 58 1.34 -5.88 4.87
CA LEU A 58 2.33 -6.02 5.95
C LEU A 58 3.19 -7.27 5.78
N CYS A 59 2.59 -8.43 5.46
CA CYS A 59 3.32 -9.66 5.19
C CYS A 59 4.30 -9.50 4.03
N LEU A 60 3.90 -8.84 2.95
CA LEU A 60 4.75 -8.63 1.79
C LEU A 60 5.93 -7.70 2.10
N ILE A 61 5.69 -6.62 2.87
CA ILE A 61 6.75 -5.74 3.35
C ILE A 61 7.75 -6.51 4.24
N SER A 62 7.26 -7.31 5.18
CA SER A 62 8.11 -8.16 6.03
C SER A 62 8.93 -9.16 5.21
N TYR A 63 8.31 -9.85 4.25
CA TYR A 63 9.00 -10.80 3.38
C TYR A 63 10.12 -10.13 2.58
N VAL A 64 9.87 -8.95 2.01
CA VAL A 64 10.90 -8.18 1.28
C VAL A 64 12.03 -7.72 2.20
N ALA A 65 11.71 -7.35 3.44
CA ALA A 65 12.70 -6.96 4.44
C ALA A 65 13.59 -8.13 4.89
N GLU A 66 13.07 -9.36 4.90
CA GLU A 66 13.79 -10.59 5.29
C GLU A 66 14.49 -11.30 4.12
N GLY A 67 14.28 -10.83 2.89
CA GLY A 67 14.76 -11.46 1.66
C GLY A 67 16.30 -11.55 1.53
N PRO A 68 16.82 -12.50 0.72
CA PRO A 68 18.25 -12.84 0.65
C PRO A 68 19.17 -11.70 0.20
N GLU A 69 18.65 -10.65 -0.42
CA GLU A 69 19.42 -9.46 -0.81
C GLU A 69 19.99 -8.68 0.40
N GLN A 70 19.39 -8.82 1.59
CA GLN A 70 19.91 -8.22 2.83
C GLN A 70 21.06 -9.04 3.47
N ARG A 71 21.26 -10.30 3.05
CA ARG A 71 22.29 -11.20 3.63
C ARG A 71 23.69 -11.03 3.04
N LYS A 72 23.87 -10.15 2.05
CA LYS A 72 25.17 -9.88 1.41
C LYS A 72 25.98 -8.77 2.07
N GLN A 73 25.51 -8.21 3.18
CA GLN A 73 26.18 -7.11 3.91
C GLN A 73 26.71 -7.49 5.31
N SER A 74 26.79 -8.79 5.64
CA SER A 74 27.47 -9.28 6.84
C SER A 74 28.75 -10.03 6.51
#